data_AF-A0A8J2LX72-F1
#
_entry.id   AF-A0A8J2LX72-F1
#
_cell.length_a   1.000
_cell.length_b   1.000
_cell.length_c   1.000
_cell.angle_alpha   90.00
_cell.angle_beta   90.00
_cell.angle_gamma   90.00
#
_symmetry.space_group_name_H-M   'P 1'
#
loop_
_entity.id
_entity.type
_entity.pdbx_description
1 polymer ?
#
loop_
_entity_poly.entity_id
_entity_poly.type
_entity_poly.pdbx_seq_one_letter_code
_entity_poly.pdbx_strand_id
1 'polypeptide(L)'
;MGDRFNIIPSIHNSNEVFAYTYGPFDGMQKATIISNTISCQLGGGTLTFWYYRTGDSATLEVCVRQPPGSLNIADQRCFPVFPKNAHQWLFNAVEFPPLTQPFELLIRSKYIQPFDIIAIDDIIYDAALCENINSRSTEGADGKFNFSGNLKGNFFDVNGIDSVNKSLISFLTNGHRKRLFPLYTSPSSRKSESKLTLRRIDNQLISPCLLTDCSFDAVDMCNYKSDDQLQDDEDLLLDFTIDLPRDSILKKWKLSHHKVANSLTDGWFAYAGETNNPVAIFIMRIPKAINILEESRISFYVHMAGKYGRLRVCLDSLRKCPFERTGQALSVQTRKWTNFHINISLGFHTIYFVADKLKKNYVIGLDNIQLLIKHGEVFAPCAR
;
A
#
# COMPACT_ATOMS: atom_id res chain seq x y z
N MET A 1 23.66 16.87 -23.85
CA MET A 1 24.57 16.92 -22.67
C MET A 1 23.82 17.71 -21.62
N GLY A 2 23.07 17.02 -20.75
CA GLY A 2 22.10 17.64 -19.84
C GLY A 2 20.73 16.94 -19.73
N ASP A 3 20.57 15.69 -20.22
CA ASP A 3 19.27 15.01 -20.32
C ASP A 3 18.92 14.07 -19.15
N ARG A 4 19.44 14.31 -17.94
CA ARG A 4 19.36 13.36 -16.83
C ARG A 4 18.47 13.88 -15.70
N PHE A 5 17.69 12.96 -15.12
CA PHE A 5 17.15 13.16 -13.78
C PHE A 5 18.26 12.86 -12.77
N ASN A 6 18.46 13.76 -11.83
CA ASN A 6 19.36 13.54 -10.70
C ASN A 6 18.60 12.82 -9.59
N ILE A 7 19.24 11.79 -9.04
CA ILE A 7 18.73 11.07 -7.88
C ILE A 7 19.53 11.58 -6.69
N ILE A 8 18.89 12.34 -5.80
CA ILE A 8 19.50 12.75 -4.54
C ILE A 8 18.82 12.01 -3.40
N PRO A 9 19.56 11.25 -2.58
CA PRO A 9 19.05 10.78 -1.31
C PRO A 9 18.85 11.97 -0.36
N SER A 10 17.69 12.05 0.29
CA SER A 10 17.40 13.08 1.28
C SER A 10 18.51 13.13 2.33
N ILE A 11 19.21 14.27 2.44
CA ILE A 11 20.37 14.47 3.32
C ILE A 11 19.95 14.46 4.82
N HIS A 12 18.65 14.48 5.12
CA HIS A 12 18.13 14.46 6.48
C HIS A 12 17.28 13.20 6.74
N ASN A 13 17.93 12.12 7.17
CA ASN A 13 17.37 11.02 7.99
C ASN A 13 16.06 10.33 7.54
N SER A 14 15.58 10.51 6.30
CA SER A 14 14.55 9.67 5.71
C SER A 14 15.18 8.78 4.64
N ASN A 15 14.89 7.48 4.67
CA ASN A 15 15.25 6.52 3.61
C ASN A 15 14.47 6.76 2.30
N GLU A 16 13.95 7.97 2.09
CA GLU A 16 13.12 8.34 0.95
C GLU A 16 13.97 9.05 -0.08
N VAL A 17 14.00 8.49 -1.30
CA VAL A 17 14.83 8.94 -2.41
C VAL A 17 13.90 9.17 -3.59
N PHE A 18 13.92 10.39 -4.14
CA PHE A 18 13.15 10.75 -5.34
C PHE A 18 14.09 11.22 -6.46
N ALA A 19 13.61 11.15 -7.70
CA ALA A 19 14.32 11.66 -8.85
C ALA A 19 13.83 13.08 -9.17
N TYR A 20 14.73 14.01 -9.51
CA TYR A 20 14.34 15.36 -9.91
C TYR A 20 15.16 15.88 -11.09
N THR A 21 14.63 16.86 -11.81
CA THR A 21 15.28 17.47 -12.96
C THR A 21 16.33 18.47 -12.52
N TYR A 22 17.51 18.41 -13.13
CA TYR A 22 18.58 19.39 -12.94
C TYR A 22 19.38 19.55 -14.23
N GLY A 23 19.49 20.78 -14.71
CA GLY A 23 20.27 21.13 -15.90
C GLY A 23 21.59 21.79 -15.53
N PRO A 24 22.68 21.55 -16.28
CA PRO A 24 23.96 22.21 -16.07
C PRO A 24 23.97 23.69 -16.54
N PHE A 25 22.98 24.11 -17.33
CA PHE A 25 22.89 25.46 -17.89
C PHE A 25 21.48 26.03 -17.70
N ASP A 26 21.40 27.34 -17.54
CA ASP A 26 20.14 28.08 -17.49
C ASP A 26 19.39 28.02 -18.83
N GLY A 27 18.06 28.09 -18.78
CA GLY A 27 17.18 28.03 -19.94
C GLY A 27 16.44 26.71 -20.08
N MET A 28 15.87 26.47 -21.26
CA MET A 28 15.02 25.31 -21.52
C MET A 28 15.84 24.03 -21.59
N GLN A 29 15.53 23.10 -20.70
CA GLN A 29 16.16 21.80 -20.58
C GLN A 29 15.14 20.68 -20.79
N LYS A 30 15.66 19.48 -21.05
CA LYS A 30 14.86 18.26 -21.15
C LYS A 30 15.49 17.20 -20.26
N ALA A 31 14.69 16.35 -19.65
CA ALA A 31 15.20 15.13 -19.03
C ALA A 31 14.32 13.96 -19.41
N THR A 32 14.90 12.76 -19.48
CA THR A 32 14.15 11.56 -19.85
C THR A 32 14.64 10.37 -19.05
N ILE A 33 13.71 9.65 -18.42
CA ILE A 33 13.95 8.32 -17.85
C ILE A 33 13.35 7.30 -18.81
N ILE A 34 14.11 6.24 -19.07
CA ILE A 34 13.76 5.16 -20.00
C ILE A 34 13.74 3.85 -19.23
N SER A 35 12.68 3.06 -19.37
CA SER A 35 12.60 1.72 -18.80
C SER A 35 13.49 0.72 -19.54
N ASN A 36 13.69 -0.44 -18.95
CA ASN A 36 14.16 -1.60 -19.71
C ASN A 36 13.15 -1.95 -20.82
N THR A 37 13.63 -2.68 -21.83
CA THR A 37 12.78 -3.21 -22.90
C THR A 37 11.75 -4.19 -22.35
N ILE A 38 10.48 -3.97 -22.72
CA ILE A 38 9.34 -4.83 -22.40
C ILE A 38 8.98 -5.60 -23.68
N SER A 39 9.00 -6.94 -23.62
CA SER A 39 8.80 -7.80 -24.80
C SER A 39 7.45 -7.61 -25.48
N CYS A 40 6.37 -7.66 -24.70
CA CYS A 40 5.04 -7.22 -25.10
C CYS A 40 4.08 -7.24 -23.90
N GLN A 41 2.94 -6.59 -24.06
CA GLN A 41 1.86 -6.41 -23.10
C GLN A 41 0.57 -7.08 -23.62
N LEU A 42 0.11 -8.11 -22.92
CA LEU A 42 -1.16 -8.80 -23.10
C LEU A 42 -2.28 -7.99 -22.41
N GLY A 43 -3.26 -7.50 -23.17
CA GLY A 43 -4.30 -6.63 -22.59
C GLY A 43 -3.77 -5.22 -22.29
N GLY A 44 -4.47 -4.47 -21.43
CA GLY A 44 -4.03 -3.13 -21.02
C GLY A 44 -2.91 -3.13 -19.98
N GLY A 45 -2.27 -1.98 -19.79
CA GLY A 45 -1.26 -1.77 -18.75
C GLY A 45 -1.39 -0.39 -18.14
N THR A 46 -0.86 -0.19 -16.94
CA THR A 46 -0.98 1.07 -16.20
C THR A 46 0.38 1.46 -15.62
N LEU A 47 0.83 2.69 -15.91
CA LEU A 47 1.98 3.31 -15.25
C LEU A 47 1.49 4.32 -14.23
N THR A 48 1.84 4.14 -12.96
CA THR A 48 1.53 5.05 -11.87
C THR A 48 2.79 5.65 -11.27
N PHE A 49 2.74 6.91 -10.86
CA PHE A 49 3.85 7.60 -10.19
C PHE A 49 3.36 8.86 -9.46
N TRP A 50 4.13 9.32 -8.48
CA TRP A 50 3.99 10.65 -7.89
C TRP A 50 4.85 11.65 -8.63
N TYR A 51 4.39 12.89 -8.76
CA TYR A 51 5.18 13.98 -9.31
C TYR A 51 4.95 15.30 -8.57
N TYR A 52 5.95 16.17 -8.61
CA TYR A 52 5.94 17.53 -8.09
C TYR A 52 6.47 18.47 -9.17
N ARG A 53 5.89 19.67 -9.31
CA ARG A 53 6.41 20.67 -10.25
C ARG A 53 6.33 22.10 -9.69
N THR A 54 7.34 22.91 -9.95
CA THR A 54 7.29 24.35 -9.59
C THR A 54 6.79 25.23 -10.74
N GLY A 55 7.14 24.88 -11.98
CA GLY A 55 6.92 25.72 -13.15
C GLY A 55 5.62 25.46 -13.90
N ASP A 56 4.91 26.53 -14.25
CA ASP A 56 3.70 26.47 -15.08
C ASP A 56 4.01 26.04 -16.52
N SER A 57 5.19 26.43 -17.02
CA SER A 57 5.70 26.06 -18.35
C SER A 57 6.38 24.69 -18.39
N ALA A 58 6.58 24.06 -17.23
CA ALA A 58 7.20 22.75 -17.14
C ALA A 58 6.20 21.66 -17.57
N THR A 59 6.65 20.77 -18.46
CA THR A 59 5.82 19.70 -19.03
C THR A 59 6.35 18.34 -18.59
N LEU A 60 5.42 17.41 -18.36
CA LEU A 60 5.71 16.01 -18.09
C LEU A 60 4.83 15.14 -19.00
N GLU A 61 5.45 14.21 -19.69
CA GLU A 61 4.80 13.32 -20.66
C GLU A 61 5.30 11.91 -20.44
N VAL A 62 4.41 10.94 -20.64
CA VAL A 62 4.75 9.52 -20.63
C VAL A 62 4.62 8.98 -22.03
N CYS A 63 5.67 8.38 -22.57
CA CYS A 63 5.67 7.86 -23.93
C CYS A 63 5.95 6.36 -23.99
N VAL A 64 5.36 5.71 -24.98
CA VAL A 64 5.75 4.38 -25.44
C VAL A 64 6.65 4.56 -26.65
N ARG A 65 7.83 3.94 -26.66
CA ARG A 65 8.75 3.89 -27.80
C ARG A 65 8.78 2.49 -28.40
N GLN A 66 8.48 2.38 -29.69
CA GLN A 66 8.43 1.11 -30.42
C GLN A 66 8.89 1.34 -31.88
N PRO A 67 10.02 0.74 -32.33
CA PRO A 67 10.82 -0.26 -31.64
C PRO A 67 11.71 0.34 -30.53
N PRO A 68 12.18 -0.49 -29.57
CA PRO A 68 13.10 -0.06 -28.52
C PRO A 68 14.35 0.58 -29.10
N GLY A 69 14.85 1.65 -28.46
CA GLY A 69 16.02 2.38 -28.92
C GLY A 69 15.83 3.28 -30.15
N SER A 70 14.63 3.33 -30.75
CA SER A 70 14.39 4.23 -31.89
C SER A 70 14.65 5.71 -31.55
N LEU A 71 15.30 6.41 -32.48
CA LEU A 71 15.53 7.85 -32.41
C LEU A 71 14.43 8.65 -33.11
N ASN A 72 13.55 7.98 -33.87
CA ASN A 72 12.48 8.64 -34.59
C ASN A 72 11.35 9.05 -33.64
N ILE A 73 10.90 10.30 -33.76
CA ILE A 73 9.78 10.82 -32.96
C ILE A 73 8.46 10.13 -33.34
N ALA A 74 8.30 9.71 -34.60
CA ALA A 74 7.11 9.00 -35.07
C ALA A 74 6.93 7.62 -34.43
N ASP A 75 8.01 7.03 -33.93
CA ASP A 75 8.02 5.74 -33.23
C ASP A 75 7.67 5.90 -31.74
N GLN A 76 7.30 7.11 -31.32
CA GLN A 76 6.91 7.44 -29.95
C GLN A 76 5.45 7.86 -29.89
N ARG A 77 4.69 7.25 -28.98
CA ARG A 77 3.33 7.66 -28.65
C ARG A 77 3.32 8.21 -27.24
N CYS A 78 3.10 9.52 -27.12
CA CYS A 78 3.18 10.24 -25.85
C CYS A 78 1.80 10.62 -25.32
N PHE A 79 1.62 10.44 -24.01
CA PHE A 79 0.45 10.78 -23.24
C PHE A 79 0.83 11.92 -22.29
N PRO A 80 0.24 13.11 -22.44
CA PRO A 80 0.53 14.24 -21.57
C PRO A 80 0.00 14.00 -20.16
N VAL A 81 0.81 14.37 -19.16
CA VAL A 81 0.43 14.42 -17.75
C VAL A 81 -0.20 15.80 -17.51
N PHE A 82 -1.44 15.99 -17.97
CA PHE A 82 -2.09 17.31 -17.99
C PHE A 82 -2.29 17.91 -16.58
N PRO A 83 -2.30 19.26 -16.48
CA PRO A 83 -1.47 19.94 -15.49
C PRO A 83 -2.34 20.80 -14.57
N LYS A 84 -2.52 20.39 -13.32
CA LYS A 84 -2.83 21.37 -12.28
C LYS A 84 -1.53 22.00 -11.79
N ASN A 85 -1.55 23.29 -11.49
CA ASN A 85 -0.43 23.95 -10.81
C ASN A 85 -0.24 23.24 -9.48
N ALA A 86 0.97 22.74 -9.25
CA ALA A 86 1.19 21.74 -8.23
C ALA A 86 2.47 22.03 -7.46
N HIS A 87 2.42 23.06 -6.61
CA HIS A 87 3.38 23.23 -5.51
C HIS A 87 3.19 22.15 -4.41
N GLN A 88 2.72 20.96 -4.79
CA GLN A 88 2.47 19.80 -3.95
C GLN A 88 2.64 18.52 -4.77
N TRP A 89 2.95 17.41 -4.11
CA TRP A 89 2.99 16.09 -4.75
C TRP A 89 1.61 15.69 -5.25
N LEU A 90 1.53 15.24 -6.49
CA LEU A 90 0.33 14.75 -7.14
C LEU A 90 0.53 13.33 -7.65
N PHE A 91 -0.50 12.52 -7.52
CA PHE A 91 -0.54 11.16 -8.06
C PHE A 91 -1.03 11.18 -9.51
N ASN A 92 -0.38 10.40 -10.36
CA ASN A 92 -0.81 10.20 -11.73
C ASN A 92 -0.85 8.72 -12.13
N ALA A 93 -1.76 8.39 -13.03
CA ALA A 93 -1.92 7.07 -13.63
C ALA A 93 -2.14 7.20 -15.15
N VAL A 94 -1.31 6.54 -15.94
CA VAL A 94 -1.39 6.50 -17.40
C VAL A 94 -1.74 5.09 -17.84
N GLU A 95 -2.83 4.94 -18.57
CA GLU A 95 -3.29 3.67 -19.11
C GLU A 95 -2.80 3.48 -20.55
N PHE A 96 -2.37 2.26 -20.86
CA PHE A 96 -1.86 1.87 -22.18
C PHE A 96 -2.73 0.79 -22.81
N PRO A 97 -3.00 0.88 -24.13
CA PRO A 97 -3.62 -0.20 -24.87
C PRO A 97 -2.67 -1.41 -24.95
N PRO A 98 -3.16 -2.59 -25.36
CA PRO A 98 -2.31 -3.74 -25.66
C PRO A 98 -1.21 -3.44 -26.68
N LEU A 99 0.01 -3.92 -26.39
CA LEU A 99 1.21 -3.71 -27.21
C LEU A 99 1.86 -5.05 -27.51
N THR A 100 1.78 -5.52 -28.76
CA THR A 100 2.22 -6.86 -29.17
C THR A 100 3.67 -6.93 -29.64
N GLN A 101 4.35 -5.81 -29.78
CA GLN A 101 5.78 -5.75 -30.15
C GLN A 101 6.60 -5.22 -28.98
N PRO A 102 7.92 -5.46 -28.94
CA PRO A 102 8.79 -4.92 -27.91
C PRO A 102 8.76 -3.40 -27.87
N PHE A 103 8.74 -2.83 -26.67
CA PHE A 103 8.68 -1.38 -26.46
C PHE A 103 9.43 -0.96 -25.19
N GLU A 104 9.61 0.35 -25.03
CA GLU A 104 10.11 0.98 -23.81
C GLU A 104 9.14 2.06 -23.34
N LEU A 105 9.08 2.29 -22.03
CA LEU A 105 8.37 3.40 -21.42
C LEU A 105 9.34 4.54 -21.14
N LEU A 106 8.94 5.75 -21.49
CA LEU A 106 9.72 6.96 -21.30
C LEU A 106 8.92 7.95 -20.45
N ILE A 107 9.53 8.49 -19.41
CA ILE A 107 9.00 9.66 -18.69
C ILE A 107 9.86 10.84 -19.11
N ARG A 108 9.26 11.78 -19.84
CA ARG A 108 9.93 12.91 -20.47
C ARG A 108 9.49 14.20 -19.82
N SER A 109 10.43 15.04 -19.46
CA SER A 109 10.17 16.36 -18.93
C SER A 109 10.80 17.45 -19.79
N LYS A 110 10.14 18.61 -19.82
CA LYS A 110 10.75 19.88 -20.27
C LYS A 110 10.59 20.88 -19.14
N TYR A 111 11.65 21.59 -18.80
CA TYR A 111 11.70 22.51 -17.66
C TYR A 111 12.67 23.65 -17.96
N ILE A 112 12.51 24.80 -17.31
CA ILE A 112 13.42 25.93 -17.43
C ILE A 112 14.35 25.99 -16.20
N GLN A 113 15.63 25.66 -16.37
CA GLN A 113 16.63 25.82 -15.30
C GLN A 113 16.95 27.33 -15.11
N PRO A 114 17.10 27.83 -13.88
CA PRO A 114 16.98 27.16 -12.57
C PRO A 114 15.58 27.29 -11.92
N PHE A 115 14.59 27.79 -12.64
CA PHE A 115 13.27 28.18 -12.09
C PHE A 115 12.32 26.99 -11.88
N ASP A 116 12.38 26.04 -12.81
CA ASP A 116 11.48 24.89 -12.85
C ASP A 116 12.18 23.64 -12.35
N ILE A 117 11.55 22.97 -11.39
CA ILE A 117 11.94 21.64 -10.93
C ILE A 117 10.75 20.73 -11.15
N ILE A 118 11.01 19.57 -11.76
CA ILE A 118 10.10 18.43 -11.77
C ILE A 118 10.74 17.34 -10.93
N ALA A 119 10.04 16.86 -9.90
CA ALA A 119 10.42 15.67 -9.15
C ALA A 119 9.41 14.56 -9.39
N ILE A 120 9.88 13.32 -9.39
CA ILE A 120 9.06 12.12 -9.57
C ILE A 120 9.48 11.05 -8.56
N ASP A 121 8.51 10.24 -8.14
CA ASP A 121 8.72 9.16 -7.19
C ASP A 121 7.71 8.01 -7.41
N ASP A 122 7.97 6.85 -6.80
CA ASP A 122 7.12 5.64 -6.83
C ASP A 122 6.66 5.23 -8.25
N ILE A 123 7.59 5.14 -9.20
CA ILE A 123 7.26 4.71 -10.57
C ILE A 123 6.95 3.20 -10.59
N ILE A 124 5.70 2.85 -10.92
CA ILE A 124 5.22 1.46 -10.96
C ILE A 124 4.49 1.23 -12.28
N TYR A 125 4.83 0.13 -12.97
CA TYR A 125 4.15 -0.31 -14.18
C TYR A 125 3.50 -1.69 -13.94
N ASP A 126 2.17 -1.78 -14.06
CA ASP A 126 1.36 -2.98 -13.88
C ASP A 126 0.74 -3.41 -15.21
N ALA A 127 1.13 -4.59 -15.72
CA ALA A 127 0.55 -5.17 -16.93
C ALA A 127 0.80 -6.69 -17.00
N ALA A 128 0.02 -7.41 -17.82
CA ALA A 128 0.32 -8.80 -18.17
C ALA A 128 1.32 -8.81 -19.34
N LEU A 129 2.47 -9.47 -19.17
CA LEU A 129 3.53 -9.49 -20.19
C LEU A 129 3.57 -10.82 -20.93
N CYS A 130 4.12 -10.81 -22.16
CA CYS A 130 4.36 -12.03 -22.92
C CYS A 130 5.55 -12.82 -22.37
N GLU A 131 5.49 -14.16 -22.43
CA GLU A 131 6.62 -15.03 -22.12
C GLU A 131 7.66 -15.01 -23.26
N ASN A 132 8.93 -14.76 -22.93
CA ASN A 132 10.03 -14.86 -23.89
C ASN A 132 10.33 -16.34 -24.18
N ILE A 133 9.85 -16.85 -25.32
CA ILE A 133 10.21 -18.17 -25.84
C ILE A 133 11.60 -18.07 -26.47
N ASN A 134 12.67 -18.27 -25.69
CA ASN A 134 14.00 -18.56 -26.20
C ASN A 134 14.80 -19.41 -25.20
N SER A 135 14.46 -20.69 -25.10
CA SER A 135 15.41 -21.83 -25.10
C SER A 135 14.63 -23.14 -25.02
N ARG A 136 15.11 -24.14 -25.77
CA ARG A 136 14.44 -25.39 -26.10
C ARG A 136 14.86 -26.46 -25.08
N SER A 137 13.91 -26.99 -24.31
CA SER A 137 13.97 -28.35 -23.75
C SER A 137 12.57 -28.84 -23.37
N THR A 138 12.25 -30.02 -23.90
CA THR A 138 11.03 -30.81 -23.75
C THR A 138 10.89 -31.40 -22.34
N GLU A 139 9.75 -31.14 -21.70
CA GLU A 139 8.93 -32.02 -20.81
C GLU A 139 8.03 -31.13 -19.94
N GLY A 140 6.77 -31.53 -19.76
CA GLY A 140 5.70 -30.65 -19.27
C GLY A 140 5.87 -30.20 -17.81
N ALA A 141 5.63 -28.91 -17.54
CA ALA A 141 5.27 -28.36 -16.23
C ALA A 141 4.97 -26.85 -16.33
N ASP A 142 4.02 -26.41 -15.52
CA ASP A 142 3.55 -25.05 -15.24
C ASP A 142 4.72 -24.06 -14.99
N GLY A 143 4.92 -23.11 -15.92
CA GLY A 143 6.07 -22.21 -15.95
C GLY A 143 5.75 -20.82 -15.39
N LYS A 144 6.41 -20.44 -14.30
CA LYS A 144 6.26 -19.17 -13.59
C LYS A 144 7.55 -18.36 -13.75
N PHE A 145 7.56 -17.31 -14.56
CA PHE A 145 8.73 -16.42 -14.67
C PHE A 145 8.64 -15.23 -13.71
N ASN A 146 9.59 -15.15 -12.79
CA ASN A 146 9.88 -13.93 -12.02
C ASN A 146 10.87 -13.08 -12.83
N PHE A 147 10.50 -11.86 -13.21
CA PHE A 147 11.53 -10.83 -13.41
C PHE A 147 12.06 -10.41 -12.03
N SER A 148 13.10 -11.10 -11.57
CA SER A 148 14.16 -10.48 -10.76
C SER A 148 15.16 -9.84 -11.73
N GLY A 149 14.66 -8.98 -12.63
CA GLY A 149 15.51 -8.00 -13.27
C GLY A 149 15.83 -6.98 -12.19
N ASN A 150 16.99 -7.13 -11.58
CA ASN A 150 17.69 -6.00 -11.00
C ASN A 150 17.48 -4.80 -11.94
N LEU A 151 16.89 -3.71 -11.48
CA LEU A 151 17.34 -2.39 -11.94
C LEU A 151 18.75 -2.18 -11.37
N LYS A 152 19.70 -3.06 -11.74
CA LYS A 152 21.07 -2.67 -11.99
C LYS A 152 20.98 -1.97 -13.33
N GLY A 153 20.56 -0.71 -13.29
CA GLY A 153 21.03 0.22 -14.28
C GLY A 153 22.55 0.24 -14.12
N ASN A 154 23.23 -0.55 -14.96
CA ASN A 154 24.53 -0.09 -15.40
C ASN A 154 24.24 1.22 -16.12
N PHE A 155 24.44 2.33 -15.42
CA PHE A 155 24.64 3.62 -16.04
C PHE A 155 25.90 3.48 -16.91
N PHE A 156 25.73 3.11 -18.17
CA PHE A 156 26.80 3.24 -19.12
C PHE A 156 26.91 4.71 -19.51
N ASP A 157 27.96 5.33 -18.99
CA ASP A 157 28.56 6.53 -19.53
C ASP A 157 28.93 6.30 -21.00
N VAL A 158 28.44 7.20 -21.86
CA VAL A 158 29.15 7.52 -23.08
C VAL A 158 29.90 8.82 -22.77
N ASN A 159 31.22 8.67 -22.69
CA ASN A 159 32.27 9.67 -22.50
C ASN A 159 32.60 10.00 -21.04
N GLY A 160 33.64 9.32 -20.55
CA GLY A 160 34.34 9.67 -19.34
C GLY A 160 35.06 11.02 -19.45
N ILE A 161 35.14 11.69 -18.31
CA ILE A 161 36.30 12.40 -17.76
C ILE A 161 35.95 12.64 -16.29
N ASP A 162 36.83 12.16 -15.41
CA ASP A 162 36.83 12.48 -13.98
C ASP A 162 36.87 13.99 -13.76
N SER A 163 36.03 14.52 -12.88
CA SER A 163 36.50 15.57 -11.97
C SER A 163 35.60 15.71 -10.75
N VAL A 164 36.26 15.54 -9.61
CA VAL A 164 35.87 16.05 -8.30
C VAL A 164 35.56 17.53 -8.40
N ASN A 165 34.38 17.96 -7.92
CA ASN A 165 34.29 19.27 -7.28
C ASN A 165 33.17 19.34 -6.25
N LYS A 166 33.58 19.58 -5.00
CA LYS A 166 32.72 20.02 -3.90
C LYS A 166 32.46 21.51 -4.09
N SER A 167 31.21 21.95 -4.20
CA SER A 167 30.84 23.26 -3.66
C SER A 167 29.36 23.34 -3.30
N LEU A 168 29.13 23.81 -2.07
CA LEU A 168 27.87 24.21 -1.47
C LEU A 168 26.99 25.07 -2.39
N ILE A 169 25.69 24.79 -2.39
CA ILE A 169 24.65 25.82 -2.45
C ILE A 169 23.54 25.45 -1.47
N SER A 170 23.30 26.34 -0.52
CA SER A 170 22.26 26.29 0.50
C SER A 170 20.94 26.85 -0.02
N PHE A 171 19.83 26.12 0.11
CA PHE A 171 18.49 26.74 0.07
C PHE A 171 17.51 26.08 1.06
N LEU A 172 17.11 26.91 2.02
CA LEU A 172 15.82 26.97 2.72
C LEU A 172 15.19 25.65 3.17
N THR A 173 15.60 25.21 4.35
CA THR A 173 14.77 24.40 5.23
C THR A 173 13.65 25.29 5.78
N ASN A 174 12.40 25.02 5.38
CA ASN A 174 11.24 25.41 6.18
C ASN A 174 10.52 24.14 6.58
N GLY A 175 10.64 23.81 7.87
CA GLY A 175 10.07 22.61 8.46
C GLY A 175 8.55 22.60 8.34
N HIS A 176 8.01 21.47 7.91
CA HIS A 176 6.58 21.22 7.96
C HIS A 176 6.14 20.90 9.39
N ARG A 177 5.75 21.97 10.09
CA ARG A 177 4.83 21.94 11.22
C ARG A 177 3.44 21.56 10.69
N LYS A 178 2.79 20.62 11.38
CA LYS A 178 1.38 20.22 11.28
C LYS A 178 0.45 21.33 10.73
N ARG A 179 -0.37 21.03 9.73
CA ARG A 179 -1.56 21.81 9.41
C ARG A 179 -2.76 20.88 9.18
N LEU A 180 -3.70 21.00 10.11
CA LEU A 180 -5.07 20.50 10.07
C LEU A 180 -5.88 21.25 8.98
N PHE A 181 -6.88 20.59 8.42
CA PHE A 181 -7.93 21.23 7.61
C PHE A 181 -9.02 21.85 8.50
N PRO A 182 -9.74 22.89 8.02
CA PRO A 182 -10.76 23.60 8.79
C PRO A 182 -12.05 22.77 8.87
N LEU A 183 -12.55 22.58 10.09
CA LEU A 183 -13.88 22.02 10.36
C LEU A 183 -14.96 23.07 10.09
N TYR A 184 -15.96 22.66 9.31
CA TYR A 184 -17.25 23.33 9.20
C TYR A 184 -17.89 23.47 10.59
N THR A 185 -18.29 24.69 10.94
CA THR A 185 -19.09 24.99 12.13
C THR A 185 -20.57 24.79 11.82
N SER A 186 -21.28 24.11 12.71
CA SER A 186 -22.73 24.20 12.88
C SER A 186 -23.07 24.01 14.36
N PRO A 187 -24.23 24.48 14.84
CA PRO A 187 -24.26 25.31 16.04
C PRO A 187 -24.64 24.58 17.34
N SER A 188 -24.08 25.10 18.43
CA SER A 188 -24.68 25.28 19.76
C SER A 188 -25.96 24.49 20.09
N SER A 189 -25.85 23.53 21.02
CA SER A 189 -26.93 23.24 21.97
C SER A 189 -26.41 22.57 23.25
N ARG A 190 -26.44 23.38 24.33
CA ARG A 190 -26.78 23.09 25.74
C ARG A 190 -26.06 21.94 26.47
N LYS A 191 -25.15 22.35 27.37
CA LYS A 191 -24.82 21.63 28.61
C LYS A 191 -26.02 21.69 29.58
N SER A 192 -26.35 20.55 30.19
CA SER A 192 -26.79 20.52 31.59
C SER A 192 -26.03 19.41 32.30
N GLU A 193 -25.14 19.81 33.21
CA GLU A 193 -24.56 18.93 34.21
C GLU A 193 -25.65 18.56 35.23
N SER A 194 -25.81 17.27 35.49
CA SER A 194 -26.42 16.80 36.75
C SER A 194 -25.48 15.76 37.37
N LYS A 195 -24.73 16.20 38.38
CA LYS A 195 -24.09 15.34 39.37
C LYS A 195 -25.18 14.58 40.12
N LEU A 196 -25.13 13.25 40.06
CA LEU A 196 -25.77 12.37 41.03
C LEU A 196 -24.73 11.34 41.49
N THR A 197 -24.25 11.54 42.71
CA THR A 197 -23.45 10.58 43.48
C THR A 197 -24.31 9.39 43.91
N LEU A 198 -23.94 8.16 43.57
CA LEU A 198 -24.32 6.98 44.35
C LEU A 198 -23.34 5.79 44.18
N ARG A 199 -22.69 5.49 45.32
CA ARG A 199 -22.23 4.19 45.87
C ARG A 199 -21.90 2.97 44.99
N ARG A 200 -20.76 2.37 45.37
CA ARG A 200 -20.40 0.93 45.50
C ARG A 200 -20.26 0.09 44.23
N ILE A 201 -18.98 -0.18 43.92
CA ILE A 201 -18.35 -1.48 43.59
C ILE A 201 -19.31 -2.55 43.06
N ASP A 202 -19.21 -2.82 41.76
CA ASP A 202 -19.29 -4.16 41.18
C ASP A 202 -18.35 -4.21 39.98
N ASN A 203 -17.67 -5.35 39.80
CA ASN A 203 -16.72 -5.62 38.72
C ASN A 203 -17.29 -5.15 37.37
N GLN A 204 -16.71 -4.09 36.81
CA GLN A 204 -17.14 -3.51 35.54
C GLN A 204 -17.16 -4.62 34.48
N LEU A 205 -18.35 -5.02 34.04
CA LEU A 205 -18.53 -5.70 32.77
C LEU A 205 -17.97 -4.76 31.70
N ILE A 206 -16.71 -4.97 31.33
CA ILE A 206 -16.12 -4.28 30.19
C ILE A 206 -16.98 -4.66 29.00
N SER A 207 -17.61 -3.66 28.38
CA SER A 207 -18.43 -3.87 27.19
C SER A 207 -17.60 -4.62 26.14
N PRO A 208 -18.11 -5.71 25.54
CA PRO A 208 -17.42 -6.48 24.51
C PRO A 208 -16.87 -5.62 23.37
N CYS A 209 -17.51 -4.47 23.12
CA CYS A 209 -17.18 -3.57 22.04
C CYS A 209 -15.94 -2.74 22.36
N LEU A 210 -15.71 -2.36 23.62
CA LEU A 210 -14.45 -1.72 24.01
C LEU A 210 -13.25 -2.66 23.78
N LEU A 211 -13.47 -3.97 23.85
CA LEU A 211 -12.46 -4.99 23.61
C LEU A 211 -12.26 -5.33 22.13
N THR A 212 -13.26 -5.07 21.28
CA THR A 212 -13.28 -5.54 19.89
C THR A 212 -13.13 -4.41 18.87
N ASP A 213 -13.63 -3.21 19.18
CA ASP A 213 -13.61 -2.07 18.28
C ASP A 213 -12.18 -1.53 18.13
N CYS A 214 -11.75 -1.33 16.88
CA CYS A 214 -10.44 -0.78 16.60
C CYS A 214 -10.39 -0.10 15.23
N SER A 215 -10.07 1.20 15.24
CA SER A 215 -9.79 1.98 14.03
C SER A 215 -8.30 2.24 13.82
N PHE A 216 -7.42 1.74 14.70
CA PHE A 216 -5.96 1.93 14.65
C PHE A 216 -5.46 3.39 14.67
N ASP A 217 -6.34 4.39 14.67
CA ASP A 217 -6.01 5.82 14.68
C ASP A 217 -5.24 6.28 15.92
N ALA A 218 -5.32 5.52 17.02
CA ALA A 218 -4.56 5.75 18.24
C ALA A 218 -3.08 5.34 18.12
N VAL A 219 -2.65 4.82 16.95
CA VAL A 219 -1.28 4.34 16.69
C VAL A 219 -0.93 3.13 17.57
N ASP A 220 -1.92 2.32 17.89
CA ASP A 220 -1.79 1.07 18.63
C ASP A 220 -2.66 -0.02 17.99
N MET A 221 -2.47 -1.27 18.43
CA MET A 221 -3.31 -2.40 18.01
C MET A 221 -4.61 -2.48 18.83
N CYS A 222 -5.02 -1.40 19.50
CA CYS A 222 -6.08 -1.40 20.50
C CYS A 222 -5.87 -2.53 21.52
N ASN A 223 -6.86 -3.40 21.70
CA ASN A 223 -6.74 -4.59 22.53
C ASN A 223 -6.17 -5.80 21.79
N TYR A 224 -5.97 -5.74 20.47
CA TYR A 224 -5.50 -6.88 19.70
C TYR A 224 -4.03 -7.21 19.99
N LYS A 225 -3.74 -8.50 20.10
CA LYS A 225 -2.38 -9.05 20.15
C LYS A 225 -1.99 -9.60 18.79
N SER A 226 -0.74 -9.38 18.42
CA SER A 226 -0.17 -9.83 17.16
C SER A 226 1.34 -10.00 17.35
N ASP A 227 1.80 -11.24 17.37
CA ASP A 227 3.15 -11.58 17.80
C ASP A 227 3.91 -12.38 16.74
N ASP A 228 5.24 -12.20 16.72
CA ASP A 228 6.17 -12.89 15.83
C ASP A 228 6.61 -14.26 16.37
N GLN A 229 6.27 -14.56 17.63
CA GLN A 229 6.64 -15.79 18.32
C GLN A 229 5.48 -16.26 19.22
N LEU A 230 5.28 -17.58 19.27
CA LEU A 230 4.41 -18.25 20.24
C LEU A 230 5.17 -18.40 21.57
N GLN A 231 5.49 -17.30 22.23
CA GLN A 231 6.10 -17.33 23.56
C GLN A 231 5.14 -16.68 24.53
N ASP A 232 4.57 -17.53 25.40
CA ASP A 232 4.02 -17.25 26.73
C ASP A 232 2.54 -17.63 26.99
N ASP A 233 1.76 -18.05 25.98
CA ASP A 233 0.43 -18.63 26.25
C ASP A 233 0.40 -20.12 25.85
N GLU A 234 0.33 -21.03 26.81
CA GLU A 234 0.19 -22.48 26.53
C GLU A 234 -1.09 -22.82 25.74
N ASP A 235 -2.16 -22.04 25.94
CA ASP A 235 -3.39 -22.14 25.15
C ASP A 235 -3.17 -21.74 23.67
N LEU A 236 -2.27 -20.78 23.40
CA LEU A 236 -1.86 -20.46 22.03
C LEU A 236 -1.13 -21.65 21.41
N LEU A 237 -0.18 -22.25 22.14
CA LEU A 237 0.60 -23.37 21.60
C LEU A 237 -0.29 -24.54 21.17
N LEU A 238 -1.36 -24.85 21.91
CA LEU A 238 -2.29 -25.93 21.57
C LEU A 238 -3.15 -25.62 20.34
N ASP A 239 -3.79 -24.45 20.27
CA ASP A 239 -4.57 -24.04 19.10
C ASP A 239 -3.69 -23.93 17.84
N PHE A 240 -2.44 -23.47 18.00
CA PHE A 240 -1.53 -23.25 16.88
C PHE A 240 -0.84 -24.51 16.36
N THR A 241 -0.36 -25.38 17.24
CA THR A 241 0.36 -26.61 16.84
C THR A 241 -0.56 -27.68 16.24
N ILE A 242 -1.86 -27.65 16.56
CA ILE A 242 -2.84 -28.58 16.01
C ILE A 242 -3.40 -28.09 14.66
N ASP A 243 -3.48 -26.77 14.45
CA ASP A 243 -4.25 -26.20 13.33
C ASP A 243 -3.41 -25.59 12.21
N LEU A 244 -2.13 -25.29 12.46
CA LEU A 244 -1.23 -24.81 11.41
C LEU A 244 -0.35 -25.91 10.81
N PRO A 245 0.06 -25.80 9.54
CA PRO A 245 1.07 -26.67 8.96
C PRO A 245 2.38 -26.60 9.76
N ARG A 246 3.05 -27.74 9.96
CA ARG A 246 4.27 -27.86 10.81
C ARG A 246 5.42 -26.95 10.39
N ASP A 247 5.44 -26.49 9.15
CA ASP A 247 6.47 -25.60 8.59
C ASP A 247 6.03 -24.14 8.47
N SER A 248 4.88 -23.79 9.06
CA SER A 248 4.38 -22.42 9.01
C SER A 248 5.23 -21.47 9.86
N ILE A 249 5.44 -20.25 9.34
CA ILE A 249 6.17 -19.21 10.06
C ILE A 249 5.19 -18.13 10.49
N LEU A 250 5.02 -17.96 11.79
CA LEU A 250 4.18 -16.90 12.34
C LEU A 250 4.85 -15.53 12.14
N LYS A 251 4.06 -14.54 11.75
CA LYS A 251 4.46 -13.15 11.67
C LYS A 251 3.38 -12.26 12.27
N LYS A 252 3.78 -11.11 12.80
CA LYS A 252 2.84 -10.10 13.28
C LYS A 252 2.29 -9.25 12.15
N TRP A 253 1.03 -8.86 12.30
CA TRP A 253 0.47 -7.67 11.69
C TRP A 253 1.22 -6.43 12.16
N LYS A 254 1.33 -5.44 11.27
CA LYS A 254 2.02 -4.18 11.53
C LYS A 254 1.04 -3.02 11.34
N LEU A 255 1.31 -1.89 11.99
CA LEU A 255 0.58 -0.65 11.78
C LEU A 255 1.26 0.18 10.71
N SER A 256 0.46 0.84 9.88
CA SER A 256 0.94 1.88 8.97
C SER A 256 -0.12 2.96 8.80
N HIS A 257 0.35 4.17 8.53
CA HIS A 257 -0.45 5.26 7.98
C HIS A 257 0.12 5.76 6.64
N HIS A 258 1.21 5.16 6.20
CA HIS A 258 1.86 5.42 4.92
C HIS A 258 1.48 4.33 3.93
N LYS A 259 1.68 4.63 2.65
CA LYS A 259 1.48 3.68 1.56
C LYS A 259 2.28 2.40 1.83
N VAL A 260 1.58 1.28 2.01
CA VAL A 260 2.22 -0.03 2.13
C VAL A 260 2.07 -0.78 0.82
N ALA A 261 3.20 -1.21 0.27
CA ALA A 261 3.29 -1.82 -1.06
C ALA A 261 2.59 -0.94 -2.13
N ASN A 262 2.01 -1.56 -3.15
CA ASN A 262 1.62 -0.83 -4.37
C ASN A 262 0.23 -0.17 -4.32
N SER A 263 -0.53 -0.27 -3.23
CA SER A 263 -1.97 0.11 -3.28
C SER A 263 -2.64 0.47 -1.96
N LEU A 264 -2.03 0.22 -0.80
CA LEU A 264 -2.74 0.39 0.48
C LEU A 264 -2.50 1.79 1.05
N THR A 265 -3.47 2.69 0.90
CA THR A 265 -3.46 4.06 1.42
C THR A 265 -4.85 4.45 1.92
N ASP A 266 -5.04 4.59 3.24
CA ASP A 266 -6.14 5.38 3.87
C ASP A 266 -5.99 5.36 5.39
N GLY A 267 -5.91 6.51 6.07
CA GLY A 267 -5.84 6.56 7.55
C GLY A 267 -4.72 5.75 8.21
N TRP A 268 -4.86 5.47 9.51
CA TRP A 268 -4.07 4.43 10.18
C TRP A 268 -4.76 3.09 10.01
N PHE A 269 -3.99 2.04 9.75
CA PHE A 269 -4.54 0.69 9.55
C PHE A 269 -3.53 -0.38 9.97
N ALA A 270 -4.06 -1.57 10.26
CA ALA A 270 -3.24 -2.77 10.41
C ALA A 270 -3.03 -3.44 9.05
N TYR A 271 -1.86 -3.99 8.80
CA TYR A 271 -1.58 -4.75 7.59
C TYR A 271 -0.75 -6.01 7.82
N ALA A 272 -0.99 -7.00 6.98
CA ALA A 272 -0.21 -8.22 6.86
C ALA A 272 0.43 -8.29 5.47
N GLY A 273 1.74 -8.54 5.39
CA GLY A 273 2.46 -8.61 4.12
C GLY A 273 3.97 -8.43 4.24
N GLU A 274 4.60 -7.94 3.17
CA GLU A 274 6.07 -7.76 3.08
C GLU A 274 6.87 -9.05 3.30
N THR A 275 6.28 -10.20 2.97
CA THR A 275 6.93 -11.51 3.09
C THR A 275 7.22 -12.09 1.71
N ASN A 276 8.43 -12.61 1.52
CA ASN A 276 8.78 -13.47 0.39
C ASN A 276 8.52 -14.95 0.70
N ASN A 277 8.22 -15.29 1.96
CA ASN A 277 8.00 -16.65 2.39
C ASN A 277 6.51 -17.04 2.19
N PRO A 278 6.20 -18.02 1.32
CA PRO A 278 4.84 -18.45 1.04
C PRO A 278 4.18 -19.23 2.19
N VAL A 279 4.96 -19.74 3.16
CA VAL A 279 4.44 -20.43 4.36
C VAL A 279 4.30 -19.48 5.57
N ALA A 280 4.52 -18.18 5.37
CA ALA A 280 4.28 -17.19 6.41
C ALA A 280 2.77 -16.98 6.63
N ILE A 281 2.38 -16.95 7.90
CA ILE A 281 1.01 -16.73 8.35
C ILE A 281 1.02 -15.56 9.34
N PHE A 282 0.15 -14.59 9.11
CA PHE A 282 0.02 -13.39 9.92
C PHE A 282 -1.23 -13.49 10.76
N ILE A 283 -1.10 -13.29 12.07
CA ILE A 283 -2.23 -13.49 12.97
C ILE A 283 -2.35 -12.35 13.97
N MET A 284 -3.57 -11.87 14.08
CA MET A 284 -3.98 -10.89 15.06
C MET A 284 -5.23 -11.41 15.76
N ARG A 285 -5.27 -11.33 17.09
CA ARG A 285 -6.39 -11.86 17.88
C ARG A 285 -6.77 -10.94 19.03
N ILE A 286 -7.98 -11.12 19.54
CA ILE A 286 -8.32 -10.56 20.86
C ILE A 286 -7.61 -11.35 21.97
N PRO A 287 -7.20 -10.71 23.07
CA PRO A 287 -6.34 -11.31 24.08
C PRO A 287 -7.11 -12.24 25.03
N LYS A 288 -8.43 -12.03 25.13
CA LYS A 288 -9.34 -12.83 25.96
C LYS A 288 -10.65 -13.00 25.20
N ALA A 289 -11.29 -14.15 25.41
CA ALA A 289 -12.62 -14.40 24.87
C ALA A 289 -13.60 -13.34 25.37
N ILE A 290 -14.39 -12.78 24.45
CA ILE A 290 -15.44 -11.80 24.76
C ILE A 290 -16.77 -12.52 24.95
N ASN A 291 -17.58 -12.07 25.91
CA ASN A 291 -18.91 -12.61 26.13
C ASN A 291 -19.95 -11.83 25.30
N ILE A 292 -20.53 -12.48 24.29
CA ILE A 292 -21.56 -11.92 23.44
C ILE A 292 -22.93 -12.29 24.01
N LEU A 293 -23.66 -11.29 24.52
CA LEU A 293 -24.95 -11.45 25.19
C LEU A 293 -26.16 -11.38 24.25
N GLU A 294 -25.97 -10.84 23.04
CA GLU A 294 -27.01 -10.64 22.02
C GLU A 294 -26.46 -11.00 20.64
N GLU A 295 -27.33 -11.39 19.70
CA GLU A 295 -26.90 -11.60 18.32
C GLU A 295 -26.14 -10.38 17.81
N SER A 296 -24.92 -10.59 17.36
CA SER A 296 -24.01 -9.50 17.01
C SER A 296 -23.36 -9.78 15.67
N ARG A 297 -22.83 -8.74 15.04
CA ARG A 297 -21.98 -8.88 13.85
C ARG A 297 -20.70 -8.09 14.03
N ILE A 298 -19.60 -8.62 13.54
CA ILE A 298 -18.37 -7.84 13.41
C ILE A 298 -18.33 -7.30 12.01
N SER A 299 -18.24 -5.98 11.90
CA SER A 299 -18.00 -5.23 10.66
C SER A 299 -16.54 -4.80 10.61
N PHE A 300 -15.90 -4.92 9.46
CA PHE A 300 -14.50 -4.53 9.28
C PHE A 300 -14.22 -4.16 7.83
N TYR A 301 -13.29 -3.25 7.61
CA TYR A 301 -12.85 -2.85 6.27
C TYR A 301 -11.59 -3.61 5.88
N VAL A 302 -11.58 -4.12 4.66
CA VAL A 302 -10.45 -4.87 4.12
C VAL A 302 -10.01 -4.24 2.81
N HIS A 303 -8.71 -4.11 2.62
CA HIS A 303 -8.11 -3.79 1.34
C HIS A 303 -7.06 -4.85 0.97
N MET A 304 -7.30 -5.58 -0.12
CA MET A 304 -6.38 -6.60 -0.62
C MET A 304 -5.65 -6.07 -1.85
N ALA A 305 -4.33 -5.92 -1.78
CA ALA A 305 -3.52 -5.27 -2.81
C ALA A 305 -3.22 -6.14 -4.06
N GLY A 306 -3.98 -7.22 -4.30
CA GLY A 306 -3.92 -7.98 -5.56
C GLY A 306 -4.25 -9.46 -5.45
N LYS A 307 -3.83 -10.25 -6.45
CA LYS A 307 -4.26 -11.65 -6.64
C LYS A 307 -3.74 -12.69 -5.64
N TYR A 308 -2.78 -12.32 -4.80
CA TYR A 308 -2.22 -13.18 -3.77
C TYR A 308 -2.57 -12.67 -2.38
N GLY A 309 -2.49 -13.56 -1.40
CA GLY A 309 -3.03 -13.33 -0.07
C GLY A 309 -4.43 -13.91 0.07
N ARG A 310 -4.69 -14.42 1.25
CA ARG A 310 -6.00 -14.84 1.69
C ARG A 310 -6.20 -14.31 3.10
N LEU A 311 -7.33 -13.63 3.30
CA LEU A 311 -7.80 -13.23 4.62
C LEU A 311 -8.86 -14.22 5.08
N ARG A 312 -8.71 -14.69 6.31
CA ARG A 312 -9.72 -15.47 7.03
C ARG A 312 -10.03 -14.77 8.34
N VAL A 313 -11.31 -14.75 8.71
CA VAL A 313 -11.73 -14.38 10.06
C VAL A 313 -12.30 -15.63 10.69
N CYS A 314 -11.67 -16.07 11.79
CA CYS A 314 -11.99 -17.32 12.47
C CYS A 314 -12.47 -17.06 13.89
N LEU A 315 -13.40 -17.90 14.34
CA LEU A 315 -14.01 -17.81 15.66
C LEU A 315 -13.65 -19.06 16.44
N ASP A 316 -13.14 -18.85 17.65
CA ASP A 316 -12.81 -19.85 18.67
C ASP A 316 -11.63 -20.77 18.30
N SER A 317 -11.47 -21.14 17.02
CA SER A 317 -10.34 -21.92 16.47
C SER A 317 -10.01 -21.43 15.05
N LEU A 318 -8.76 -21.66 14.62
CA LEU A 318 -8.26 -21.34 13.29
C LEU A 318 -8.84 -22.21 12.16
N ARG A 319 -9.59 -23.27 12.50
CA ARG A 319 -10.33 -24.12 11.55
C ARG A 319 -11.73 -23.59 11.23
N LYS A 320 -12.35 -22.87 12.17
CA LYS A 320 -13.73 -22.40 12.04
C LYS A 320 -13.75 -20.95 11.58
N CYS A 321 -13.65 -20.77 10.26
CA CYS A 321 -13.57 -19.45 9.65
C CYS A 321 -14.87 -19.09 8.91
N PRO A 322 -15.83 -18.37 9.53
CA PRO A 322 -17.06 -17.93 8.85
C PRO A 322 -16.80 -16.99 7.66
N PHE A 323 -15.61 -16.41 7.57
CA PHE A 323 -15.20 -15.58 6.45
C PHE A 323 -13.87 -16.04 5.87
N GLU A 324 -13.84 -16.18 4.55
CA GLU A 324 -12.63 -16.40 3.77
C GLU A 324 -12.72 -15.58 2.48
N ARG A 325 -11.68 -14.80 2.19
CA ARG A 325 -11.51 -14.10 0.92
C ARG A 325 -10.10 -14.28 0.40
N THR A 326 -10.01 -14.65 -0.87
CA THR A 326 -8.74 -14.85 -1.57
C THR A 326 -8.53 -13.75 -2.59
N GLY A 327 -7.29 -13.32 -2.77
CA GLY A 327 -6.93 -12.32 -3.78
C GLY A 327 -7.27 -12.77 -5.21
N GLN A 328 -7.30 -14.09 -5.47
CA GLN A 328 -7.61 -14.65 -6.79
C GLN A 328 -9.03 -14.30 -7.28
N ALA A 329 -9.96 -14.03 -6.36
CA ALA A 329 -11.32 -13.64 -6.69
C ALA A 329 -11.49 -12.14 -6.95
N LEU A 330 -10.41 -11.34 -6.86
CA LEU A 330 -10.44 -9.90 -7.01
C LEU A 330 -10.28 -9.47 -8.47
N SER A 331 -11.17 -8.59 -8.93
CA SER A 331 -11.02 -7.85 -10.19
C SER A 331 -10.26 -6.53 -9.96
N VAL A 332 -9.75 -5.89 -11.02
CA VAL A 332 -9.02 -4.60 -10.94
C VAL A 332 -9.83 -3.51 -10.24
N GLN A 333 -11.17 -3.57 -10.33
CA GLN A 333 -12.09 -2.62 -9.69
C GLN A 333 -12.26 -2.84 -8.16
N THR A 334 -11.79 -3.97 -7.62
CA THR A 334 -11.94 -4.35 -6.20
C THR A 334 -10.72 -4.04 -5.33
N ARG A 335 -9.70 -3.36 -5.88
CA ARG A 335 -8.55 -2.81 -5.12
C ARG A 335 -8.94 -1.52 -4.38
N LYS A 336 -9.98 -1.60 -3.56
CA LYS A 336 -10.51 -0.50 -2.73
C LYS A 336 -10.88 -1.06 -1.36
N TRP A 337 -10.87 -0.20 -0.35
CA TRP A 337 -11.39 -0.55 0.97
C TRP A 337 -12.85 -0.99 0.86
N THR A 338 -13.10 -2.23 1.25
CA THR A 338 -14.41 -2.86 1.15
C THR A 338 -14.84 -3.32 2.54
N ASN A 339 -16.05 -2.95 2.94
CA ASN A 339 -16.64 -3.38 4.20
C ASN A 339 -17.13 -4.82 4.07
N PHE A 340 -16.77 -5.66 5.04
CA PHE A 340 -17.29 -7.01 5.21
C PHE A 340 -17.84 -7.18 6.62
N HIS A 341 -18.69 -8.18 6.79
CA HIS A 341 -19.22 -8.54 8.10
C HIS A 341 -19.31 -10.05 8.30
N ILE A 342 -19.21 -10.47 9.56
CA ILE A 342 -19.51 -11.83 10.02
C ILE A 342 -20.52 -11.77 11.15
N ASN A 343 -21.44 -12.74 11.18
CA ASN A 343 -22.38 -12.89 12.28
C ASN A 343 -21.72 -13.70 13.40
N ILE A 344 -21.96 -13.30 14.65
CA ILE A 344 -21.47 -13.96 15.84
C ILE A 344 -22.66 -14.33 16.73
N SER A 345 -22.64 -15.58 17.16
CA SER A 345 -23.64 -16.15 18.05
C SER A 345 -23.45 -15.67 19.49
N LEU A 346 -24.45 -15.95 20.31
CA LEU A 346 -24.41 -15.79 21.75
C LEU A 346 -23.33 -16.69 22.36
N GLY A 347 -22.55 -16.17 23.31
CA GLY A 347 -21.55 -16.93 24.06
C GLY A 347 -20.16 -16.31 24.10
N PHE A 348 -19.19 -17.07 24.62
CA PHE A 348 -17.80 -16.65 24.68
C PHE A 348 -17.10 -16.93 23.36
N HIS A 349 -16.54 -15.89 22.76
CA HIS A 349 -15.87 -15.99 21.47
C HIS A 349 -14.47 -15.40 21.49
N THR A 350 -13.53 -16.09 20.84
CA THR A 350 -12.20 -15.56 20.52
C THR A 350 -12.12 -15.32 19.02
N ILE A 351 -11.75 -14.11 18.61
CA ILE A 351 -11.71 -13.70 17.20
C ILE A 351 -10.27 -13.69 16.72
N TYR A 352 -10.04 -14.31 15.56
CA TYR A 352 -8.75 -14.38 14.89
C TYR A 352 -8.85 -13.77 13.50
N PHE A 353 -8.00 -12.80 13.20
CA PHE A 353 -7.73 -12.31 11.86
C PHE A 353 -6.46 -12.97 11.35
N VAL A 354 -6.62 -13.80 10.32
CA VAL A 354 -5.55 -14.64 9.77
C VAL A 354 -5.30 -14.27 8.32
N ALA A 355 -4.08 -13.88 8.00
CA ALA A 355 -3.66 -13.64 6.63
C ALA A 355 -2.56 -14.63 6.23
N ASP A 356 -2.78 -15.38 5.15
CA ASP A 356 -1.82 -16.36 4.63
C ASP A 356 -1.73 -16.30 3.10
N LYS A 357 -0.87 -17.13 2.49
CA LYS A 357 -0.67 -17.18 1.02
C LYS A 357 -0.24 -15.82 0.41
N LEU A 358 0.35 -14.96 1.23
CA LEU A 358 0.90 -13.67 0.81
C LEU A 358 2.23 -13.86 0.08
N LYS A 359 2.56 -12.91 -0.79
CA LYS A 359 3.82 -12.86 -1.53
C LYS A 359 4.42 -11.47 -1.44
N LYS A 360 5.69 -11.35 -1.86
CA LYS A 360 6.38 -10.06 -1.91
C LYS A 360 5.53 -9.05 -2.68
N ASN A 361 5.39 -7.85 -2.12
CA ASN A 361 4.57 -6.73 -2.64
C ASN A 361 3.04 -6.92 -2.59
N TYR A 362 2.53 -8.02 -2.04
CA TYR A 362 1.10 -8.19 -1.75
C TYR A 362 0.87 -8.00 -0.27
N VAL A 363 -0.13 -7.17 0.04
CA VAL A 363 -0.52 -6.82 1.40
C VAL A 363 -2.02 -6.91 1.55
N ILE A 364 -2.46 -7.24 2.75
CA ILE A 364 -3.85 -7.15 3.18
C ILE A 364 -3.89 -6.10 4.28
N GLY A 365 -4.63 -5.03 4.05
CA GLY A 365 -4.97 -4.04 5.05
C GLY A 365 -6.29 -4.36 5.71
N LEU A 366 -6.38 -4.04 7.00
CA LEU A 366 -7.54 -4.20 7.85
C LEU A 366 -7.72 -2.91 8.65
N ASP A 367 -8.94 -2.40 8.67
CA ASP A 367 -9.27 -1.17 9.37
C ASP A 367 -10.72 -1.17 9.88
N ASN A 368 -11.00 -0.26 10.83
CA ASN A 368 -12.30 0.05 11.39
C ASN A 368 -13.13 -1.20 11.73
N ILE A 369 -12.55 -2.03 12.59
CA ILE A 369 -13.21 -3.20 13.18
C ILE A 369 -14.22 -2.69 14.19
N GLN A 370 -15.47 -3.16 14.09
CA GLN A 370 -16.57 -2.74 14.93
C GLN A 370 -17.46 -3.94 15.27
N LEU A 371 -17.74 -4.13 16.55
CA LEU A 371 -18.77 -5.03 17.02
C LEU A 371 -20.11 -4.29 17.03
N LEU A 372 -21.06 -4.79 16.25
CA LEU A 372 -22.40 -4.22 16.12
C LEU A 372 -23.42 -5.17 16.75
N ILE A 373 -24.20 -4.67 17.69
CA ILE A 373 -25.22 -5.45 18.41
C ILE A 373 -26.55 -5.29 17.68
N LYS A 374 -27.31 -6.39 17.57
CA LYS A 374 -28.64 -6.37 16.97
C LYS A 374 -29.68 -5.84 17.95
N HIS A 375 -30.27 -4.70 17.64
CA HIS A 375 -31.42 -4.14 18.34
C HIS A 375 -32.64 -4.17 17.42
N GLY A 376 -33.48 -5.19 17.58
CA GLY A 376 -34.61 -5.44 16.68
C GLY A 376 -34.14 -5.89 15.29
N GLU A 377 -34.49 -5.13 14.25
CA GLU A 377 -34.05 -5.37 12.85
C GLU A 377 -32.75 -4.63 12.48
N VAL A 378 -32.24 -3.77 13.35
CA VAL A 378 -31.10 -2.88 13.06
C VAL A 378 -29.88 -3.30 13.88
N PHE A 379 -28.72 -3.34 13.24
CA PHE A 379 -27.44 -3.49 13.94
C PHE A 379 -26.86 -2.10 14.21
N ALA A 380 -26.60 -1.80 15.49
CA ALA A 380 -26.04 -0.53 15.91
C ALA A 380 -24.66 -0.74 16.57
N PRO A 381 -23.76 0.26 16.48
CA PRO A 381 -22.58 0.30 17.32
C PRO A 381 -23.01 0.32 18.79
N CYS A 382 -22.19 -0.27 19.64
CA CYS A 382 -22.48 -0.28 21.07
C CYS A 382 -22.52 1.13 21.63
N ALA A 383 -23.46 1.39 22.54
CA ALA A 383 -23.49 2.66 23.26
C ALA A 383 -22.17 2.81 24.05
N ARG A 384 -21.43 3.89 23.77
CA ARG A 384 -20.18 4.23 24.45
C ARG A 384 -20.43 4.83 25.82
#